data_AF-A0A9E3N9B5-F1
#
_entry.id   AF-A0A9E3N9B5-F1
#
_cell.length_a   1.000
_cell.length_b   1.000
_cell.length_c   1.000
_cell.angle_alpha   90.00
_cell.angle_beta   90.00
_cell.angle_gamma   90.00
#
_symmetry.space_group_name_H-M   'P 1'
#
loop_
_entity.id
_entity.type
_entity.pdbx_description
1 polymer ?
#
loop_
_entity_poly.entity_id
_entity_poly.type
_entity_poly.pdbx_seq_one_letter_code
_entity_poly.pdbx_strand_id
1 'polypeptide(L)'
;VRYPSVAQIAGHALSSIFLDGLAMDIERLQRINETLAMLPEEAMEKTPLRRVELLAIVPSERLDDVAARHTHNLPAPVRTLLGGIGATERRGAALASYLLFEGAYTRELMALGQRDTYARRNDVLEFFEA
;
A
#
# COMPACT_ATOMS: atom_id res chain seq x y z
N VAL A 1 -12.24 -7.78 -27.25
CA VAL A 1 -12.02 -7.57 -25.79
C VAL A 1 -11.33 -8.81 -25.24
N ARG A 2 -10.11 -8.71 -24.71
CA ARG A 2 -9.37 -9.86 -24.13
C ARG A 2 -9.81 -10.00 -22.67
N TYR A 3 -10.34 -11.17 -22.28
CA TYR A 3 -10.75 -11.42 -20.90
C TYR A 3 -9.53 -11.35 -19.96
N PRO A 4 -9.69 -10.79 -18.75
CA PRO A 4 -8.62 -10.74 -17.77
C PRO A 4 -8.24 -12.14 -17.30
N SER A 5 -6.96 -12.37 -17.06
CA SER A 5 -6.44 -13.59 -16.45
C SER A 5 -6.84 -13.69 -14.98
N VAL A 6 -6.80 -14.90 -14.42
CA VAL A 6 -7.02 -15.15 -12.99
C VAL A 6 -6.05 -14.34 -12.14
N ALA A 7 -4.79 -14.22 -12.56
CA ALA A 7 -3.80 -13.39 -11.88
C ALA A 7 -4.17 -11.90 -11.85
N GLN A 8 -4.75 -11.37 -12.93
CA GLN A 8 -5.22 -9.98 -12.97
C GLN A 8 -6.42 -9.76 -12.05
N ILE A 9 -7.38 -10.70 -12.05
CA ILE A 9 -8.55 -10.63 -11.17
C ILE A 9 -8.11 -10.70 -9.71
N ALA A 10 -7.24 -11.66 -9.37
CA ALA A 10 -6.72 -11.83 -8.02
C ALA A 10 -5.86 -10.64 -7.57
N GLY A 11 -4.97 -10.13 -8.43
CA GLY A 11 -4.17 -8.94 -8.14
C GLY A 11 -5.03 -7.71 -7.89
N HIS A 12 -6.09 -7.53 -8.68
CA HIS A 12 -7.02 -6.42 -8.48
C HIS A 12 -7.83 -6.58 -7.18
N ALA A 13 -8.34 -7.78 -6.91
CA ALA A 13 -9.05 -8.07 -5.66
C ALA A 13 -8.17 -7.83 -4.42
N LEU A 14 -6.90 -8.26 -4.46
CA LEU A 14 -5.95 -8.03 -3.37
C LEU A 14 -5.64 -6.54 -3.18
N SER A 15 -5.44 -5.80 -4.28
CA SER A 15 -5.30 -4.34 -4.23
C SER A 15 -6.50 -3.69 -3.56
N SER A 16 -7.72 -4.10 -3.89
CA SER A 16 -8.92 -3.51 -3.30
C SER A 16 -9.16 -3.92 -1.85
N ILE A 17 -8.83 -5.17 -1.47
CA ILE A 17 -8.94 -5.61 -0.09
C ILE A 17 -7.94 -4.87 0.81
N PHE A 18 -6.71 -4.67 0.35
CA PHE A 18 -5.63 -4.17 1.21
C PHE A 18 -5.38 -2.66 1.10
N LEU A 19 -5.41 -2.09 -0.10
CA LEU A 19 -5.01 -0.70 -0.32
C LEU A 19 -6.20 0.25 -0.28
N ASP A 20 -7.33 -0.13 -0.89
CA ASP A 20 -8.51 0.76 -0.94
C ASP A 20 -9.10 0.97 0.47
N GLY A 21 -9.10 -0.08 1.32
CA GLY A 21 -9.55 0.03 2.72
C GLY A 21 -8.74 1.05 3.53
N LEU A 22 -7.41 1.01 3.43
CA LEU A 22 -6.54 1.95 4.12
C LEU A 22 -6.76 3.40 3.64
N ALA A 23 -6.89 3.60 2.32
CA ALA A 23 -7.16 4.92 1.76
C ALA A 23 -8.49 5.49 2.27
N MET A 24 -9.54 4.67 2.33
CA MET A 24 -10.84 5.07 2.87
C MET A 24 -10.79 5.40 4.36
N ASP A 25 -10.02 4.64 5.15
CA ASP A 25 -9.85 4.90 6.58
C ASP A 25 -9.08 6.20 6.83
N ILE A 26 -8.05 6.49 6.02
CA ILE A 26 -7.32 7.76 6.05
C ILE A 26 -8.25 8.93 5.74
N GLU A 27 -9.03 8.85 4.66
CA GLU A 27 -10.00 9.91 4.29
C GLU A 27 -11.03 10.12 5.40
N ARG A 28 -11.56 9.03 5.98
CA ARG A 28 -12.53 9.10 7.07
C ARG A 28 -11.94 9.79 8.29
N LEU A 29 -10.72 9.43 8.69
CA LEU A 29 -10.03 10.04 9.82
C LEU A 29 -9.83 11.54 9.58
N GLN A 30 -9.35 11.94 8.41
CA GLN A 30 -9.17 13.34 8.04
C GLN A 30 -10.49 14.12 8.09
N ARG A 31 -11.56 13.58 7.52
CA ARG A 31 -12.88 14.22 7.55
C ARG A 31 -13.42 14.37 8.98
N ILE A 32 -13.22 13.38 9.85
CA ILE A 32 -13.58 13.49 11.27
C ILE A 32 -12.78 14.61 11.93
N ASN A 33 -11.46 14.66 11.73
CA ASN A 33 -10.63 15.74 12.29
C ASN A 33 -11.06 17.13 11.83
N GLU A 34 -11.37 17.29 10.55
CA GLU A 34 -11.88 18.55 9.98
C GLU A 34 -13.23 18.93 10.58
N THR A 35 -14.13 17.97 10.75
CA THR A 35 -15.44 18.21 11.38
C THR A 35 -15.28 18.64 12.84
N LEU A 36 -14.43 17.95 13.60
CA LEU A 36 -14.12 18.32 14.99
C LEU A 36 -13.48 19.71 15.07
N ALA A 37 -12.75 20.15 14.05
CA ALA A 37 -12.14 21.48 13.99
C ALA A 37 -13.12 22.64 13.95
N MET A 38 -14.35 22.37 13.48
CA MET A 38 -15.39 23.38 13.33
C MET A 38 -16.31 23.44 14.55
N LEU A 39 -16.19 22.50 15.49
CA LEU A 39 -17.02 22.46 16.68
C LEU A 39 -16.52 23.47 17.72
N PRO A 40 -17.43 24.17 18.42
CA PRO A 40 -17.08 24.91 19.61
C PRO A 40 -16.66 23.94 20.74
N GLU A 41 -15.85 24.42 21.67
CA GLU A 41 -15.20 23.61 22.71
C GLU A 41 -16.22 22.86 23.58
N GLU A 42 -17.36 23.48 23.90
CA GLU A 42 -18.43 22.86 24.69
C GLU A 42 -19.15 21.71 23.96
N ALA A 43 -19.08 21.71 22.62
CA ALA A 43 -19.60 20.61 21.81
C ALA A 43 -18.57 19.48 21.66
N MET A 44 -17.28 19.80 21.68
CA MET A 44 -16.20 18.79 21.69
C MET A 44 -16.24 17.94 22.96
N GLU A 45 -16.54 18.51 24.13
CA GLU A 45 -16.66 17.77 25.39
C GLU A 45 -17.83 16.78 25.42
N LYS A 46 -18.82 16.95 24.53
CA LYS A 46 -20.03 16.11 24.47
C LYS A 46 -19.90 14.93 23.52
N THR A 47 -18.77 14.78 22.83
CA THR A 47 -18.49 13.66 21.94
C THR A 47 -17.34 12.81 22.47
N PRO A 48 -17.37 11.48 22.30
CA PRO A 48 -16.24 10.62 22.65
C PRO A 48 -15.07 10.73 21.65
N LEU A 49 -15.22 11.51 20.59
CA LEU A 49 -14.22 11.62 19.52
C LEU A 49 -13.11 12.62 19.89
N ARG A 50 -11.88 12.29 19.52
CA ARG A 50 -10.72 13.17 19.63
C ARG A 50 -10.07 13.35 18.27
N ARG A 51 -9.39 14.47 18.09
CA ARG A 51 -8.55 14.70 16.91
C ARG A 51 -7.34 13.76 16.98
N VAL A 52 -7.00 13.18 15.84
CA VAL A 52 -5.88 12.23 15.69
C VAL A 52 -4.97 12.75 14.60
N GLU A 53 -3.73 13.12 14.95
CA GLU A 53 -2.74 13.45 13.95
C GLU A 53 -2.33 12.19 13.17
N LEU A 54 -2.18 12.32 11.84
CA LEU A 54 -1.90 11.21 10.96
C LEU A 54 -0.75 11.57 10.00
N LEU A 55 0.35 10.83 10.10
CA LEU A 55 1.40 10.79 9.09
C LEU A 55 1.27 9.52 8.26
N ALA A 56 0.83 9.64 7.01
CA ALA A 56 0.76 8.53 6.05
C ALA A 56 1.89 8.63 5.02
N ILE A 57 2.75 7.62 4.93
CA ILE A 57 3.80 7.48 3.91
C ILE A 57 3.37 6.41 2.92
N VAL A 58 3.24 6.77 1.65
CA VAL A 58 2.85 5.86 0.57
C VAL A 58 4.06 5.55 -0.33
N PRO A 59 4.15 4.34 -0.91
CA PRO A 59 5.23 3.99 -1.81
C PRO A 59 5.29 4.95 -3.01
N SER A 60 6.48 5.47 -3.32
CA SER A 60 6.68 6.33 -4.51
C SER A 60 6.68 5.56 -5.83
N GLU A 61 6.90 4.24 -5.76
CA GLU A 61 6.82 3.31 -6.88
C GLU A 61 5.70 2.30 -6.65
N ARG A 62 5.02 1.87 -7.72
CA ARG A 62 4.03 0.81 -7.61
C ARG A 62 4.70 -0.53 -7.31
N LEU A 63 4.20 -1.24 -6.30
CA LEU A 63 4.81 -2.49 -5.85
C LEU A 63 4.74 -3.61 -6.90
N ASP A 64 3.75 -3.59 -7.79
CA ASP A 64 3.62 -4.55 -8.90
C ASP A 64 4.71 -4.36 -9.96
N ASP A 65 5.10 -3.12 -10.25
CA ASP A 65 6.25 -2.82 -11.13
C ASP A 65 7.58 -3.25 -10.48
N VAL A 66 7.72 -3.12 -9.16
CA VAL A 66 8.88 -3.64 -8.42
C VAL A 66 8.91 -5.17 -8.50
N ALA A 67 7.80 -5.84 -8.17
CA ALA A 67 7.71 -7.30 -8.18
C ALA A 67 7.96 -7.91 -9.57
N ALA A 68 7.50 -7.24 -10.63
CA ALA A 68 7.75 -7.65 -12.02
C ALA A 68 9.24 -7.87 -12.28
N ARG A 69 10.12 -7.00 -11.75
CA ARG A 69 11.58 -7.09 -11.89
C ARG A 69 12.17 -8.32 -11.23
N HIS A 70 11.55 -8.85 -10.17
CA HIS A 70 12.06 -9.99 -9.39
C HIS A 70 11.36 -11.33 -9.66
N THR A 71 10.39 -11.38 -10.57
CA THR A 71 9.68 -12.63 -10.91
C THR A 71 10.62 -13.77 -11.35
N HIS A 72 11.79 -13.44 -11.89
CA HIS A 72 12.81 -14.40 -12.29
C HIS A 72 13.55 -15.06 -11.10
N ASN A 73 13.56 -14.43 -9.92
CA ASN A 73 14.18 -14.96 -8.71
C ASN A 73 13.34 -16.05 -8.04
N LEU A 74 12.10 -16.24 -8.49
CA LEU A 74 11.22 -17.26 -7.95
C LEU A 74 11.72 -18.67 -8.30
N PRO A 75 11.59 -19.65 -7.38
CA PRO A 75 11.85 -21.05 -7.68
C PRO A 75 11.04 -21.52 -8.89
N ALA A 76 11.64 -22.39 -9.72
CA ALA A 76 11.01 -22.86 -10.96
C ALA A 76 9.56 -23.38 -10.80
N PRO A 77 9.20 -24.14 -9.76
CA PRO A 77 7.81 -24.56 -9.55
C PRO A 77 6.84 -23.39 -9.40
N VAL A 78 7.24 -22.36 -8.64
CA VAL A 78 6.42 -21.16 -8.41
C VAL A 78 6.26 -20.38 -9.71
N ARG A 79 7.34 -20.21 -10.48
CA ARG A 79 7.29 -19.56 -11.80
C ARG A 79 6.35 -20.29 -12.77
N THR A 80 6.39 -21.62 -12.78
CA THR A 80 5.53 -22.43 -13.66
C THR A 80 4.06 -22.29 -13.26
N LEU A 81 3.74 -22.32 -11.96
CA LEU A 81 2.38 -22.10 -11.46
C LEU A 81 1.87 -20.69 -11.82
N LEU A 82 2.69 -19.66 -11.58
CA LEU A 82 2.37 -18.28 -11.93
C LEU A 82 2.18 -18.09 -13.44
N GLY A 83 3.00 -18.77 -14.26
CA GLY A 83 2.85 -18.80 -15.72
C GLY A 83 1.52 -19.40 -16.15
N GLY A 84 1.08 -20.48 -15.50
CA GLY A 84 -0.20 -21.14 -15.79
C GLY A 84 -1.44 -20.28 -15.50
N ILE A 85 -1.35 -19.32 -14.58
CA ILE A 85 -2.46 -18.42 -14.22
C ILE A 85 -2.35 -17.01 -14.83
N GLY A 86 -1.33 -16.76 -15.65
CA GLY A 86 -1.10 -15.47 -16.32
C GLY A 86 -0.38 -14.42 -15.45
N ALA A 87 0.27 -14.82 -14.36
CA ALA A 87 1.00 -13.94 -13.44
C ALA A 87 2.42 -13.56 -13.91
N THR A 88 2.88 -14.09 -15.06
CA THR A 88 4.18 -13.78 -15.66
C THR A 88 4.15 -12.60 -16.64
N GLU A 89 2.97 -12.17 -17.09
CA GLU A 89 2.82 -10.92 -17.84
C GLU A 89 2.85 -9.72 -16.86
N ARG A 90 3.28 -8.55 -17.33
CA ARG A 90 3.34 -7.29 -16.55
C ARG A 90 2.03 -6.94 -15.83
N ARG A 91 0.89 -7.43 -16.36
CA ARG A 91 -0.45 -7.24 -15.79
C ARG A 91 -0.81 -8.20 -14.65
N GLY A 92 -0.10 -9.32 -14.50
CA GLY A 92 -0.30 -10.31 -13.43
C GLY A 92 0.74 -10.22 -12.30
N ALA A 93 1.71 -9.31 -12.43
CA ALA A 93 2.74 -9.05 -11.42
C ALA A 93 2.18 -8.52 -10.08
N ALA A 94 0.97 -7.96 -10.09
CA ALA A 94 0.26 -7.56 -8.87
C ALA A 94 -0.01 -8.75 -7.93
N LEU A 95 -0.27 -9.95 -8.44
CA LEU A 95 -0.38 -11.12 -7.57
C LEU A 95 1.01 -11.55 -7.04
N ALA A 96 2.04 -11.43 -7.88
CA ALA A 96 3.41 -11.72 -7.47
C ALA A 96 3.88 -10.77 -6.35
N SER A 97 3.54 -9.48 -6.37
CA SER A 97 3.95 -8.52 -5.33
C SER A 97 3.48 -8.88 -3.92
N TYR A 98 2.37 -9.63 -3.80
CA TYR A 98 1.85 -10.13 -2.52
C TYR A 98 2.38 -11.51 -2.10
N LEU A 99 2.86 -12.31 -3.05
CA LEU A 99 3.33 -13.69 -2.80
C LEU A 99 4.85 -13.78 -2.70
N LEU A 100 5.57 -12.82 -3.27
CA LEU A 100 7.01 -12.86 -3.40
C LEU A 100 7.64 -12.41 -2.08
N PHE A 101 8.02 -13.37 -1.24
CA PHE A 101 8.86 -13.16 -0.05
C PHE A 101 10.31 -13.58 -0.34
N GLU A 102 10.79 -13.30 -1.55
CA GLU A 102 12.16 -13.58 -1.96
C GLU A 102 13.07 -12.43 -1.52
N GLY A 103 14.27 -12.76 -1.06
CA GLY A 103 15.16 -11.81 -0.40
C GLY A 103 15.56 -10.61 -1.26
N ALA A 104 15.76 -10.75 -2.58
CA ALA A 104 16.13 -9.61 -3.42
C ALA A 104 14.99 -8.60 -3.54
N TYR A 105 13.75 -9.06 -3.70
CA TYR A 105 12.59 -8.18 -3.73
C TYR A 105 12.33 -7.52 -2.39
N THR A 106 12.38 -8.26 -1.28
CA THR A 106 12.17 -7.67 0.05
C THR A 106 13.22 -6.61 0.35
N ARG A 107 14.48 -6.82 -0.06
CA ARG A 107 15.53 -5.79 0.05
C ARG A 107 15.22 -4.55 -0.79
N GLU A 108 14.71 -4.71 -2.01
CA GLU A 108 14.32 -3.57 -2.86
C GLU A 108 13.14 -2.79 -2.26
N LEU A 109 12.14 -3.49 -1.68
CA LEU A 109 11.04 -2.87 -0.95
C LEU A 109 11.51 -2.10 0.28
N MET A 110 12.44 -2.67 1.07
CA MET A 110 13.02 -1.98 2.23
C MET A 110 13.76 -0.71 1.80
N ALA A 111 14.54 -0.79 0.71
CA ALA A 111 15.25 0.36 0.16
C ALA A 111 14.27 1.43 -0.36
N LEU A 112 13.16 1.04 -1.00
CA LEU A 112 12.11 1.96 -1.42
C LEU A 112 11.48 2.67 -0.21
N GLY A 113 11.06 1.91 0.81
CA GLY A 113 10.50 2.48 2.04
C GLY A 113 11.47 3.42 2.75
N GLN A 114 12.76 3.10 2.76
CA GLN A 114 13.81 3.98 3.30
C GLN A 114 13.90 5.29 2.50
N ARG A 115 13.93 5.23 1.17
CA ARG A 115 13.96 6.44 0.32
C ARG A 115 12.72 7.31 0.54
N ASP A 116 11.53 6.71 0.55
CA ASP A 116 10.27 7.43 0.73
C ASP A 116 10.18 8.10 2.10
N THR A 117 10.66 7.41 3.14
CA THR A 117 10.73 7.97 4.49
C THR A 117 11.73 9.12 4.59
N TYR A 118 12.93 8.98 4.00
CA TYR A 118 13.92 10.06 4.02
C TYR A 118 13.50 11.27 3.19
N ALA A 119 12.79 11.08 2.07
CA ALA A 119 12.23 12.17 1.29
C ALA A 119 11.24 13.02 2.12
N ARG A 120 10.60 12.41 3.13
CA ARG A 120 9.67 13.06 4.07
C ARG A 120 10.23 13.17 5.48
N ARG A 121 11.55 13.24 5.63
CA ARG A 121 12.24 13.27 6.94
C ARG A 121 11.71 14.36 7.86
N ASN A 122 11.45 15.56 7.33
CA ASN A 122 10.99 16.68 8.15
C ASN A 122 9.61 16.39 8.74
N ASP A 123 8.65 15.95 7.91
CA ASP A 123 7.32 15.53 8.36
C ASP A 123 7.40 14.43 9.44
N VAL A 124 8.32 13.46 9.28
CA VAL A 124 8.53 12.39 10.27
C VAL A 124 9.05 12.93 11.60
N LEU A 125 10.04 13.83 11.56
CA LEU A 125 10.60 14.42 12.78
C LEU A 125 9.56 15.27 13.49
N GLU A 126 8.85 16.14 12.76
CA GLU A 126 7.79 16.98 13.30
C GLU A 126 6.69 16.13 13.97
N PHE A 127 6.25 15.06 13.31
CA PHE A 127 5.21 14.17 13.84
C PHE A 127 5.58 13.48 15.16
N PHE A 128 6.88 13.23 15.43
CA PHE A 128 7.35 12.61 16.67
C PHE A 128 7.84 13.60 17.73
N GLU A 129 7.97 14.88 17.38
CA GLU A 129 8.31 15.96 18.31
C GLU A 129 7.06 16.63 18.93
N ALA A 130 5.89 16.45 18.31
CA ALA A 130 4.58 16.90 18.80
C ALA A 130 4.06 16.08 19.99
#